data_AF-A0A916AXT1-F1
#
_entry.id   AF-A0A916AXT1-F1
#
_cell.length_a   1.000
_cell.length_b   1.000
_cell.length_c   1.000
_cell.angle_alpha   90.00
_cell.angle_beta   90.00
_cell.angle_gamma   90.00
#
_symmetry.space_group_name_H-M   'P 1'
#
loop_
_entity.id
_entity.type
_entity.pdbx_description
1 polymer ?
#
loop_
_entity_poly.entity_id
_entity_poly.type
_entity_poly.pdbx_seq_one_letter_code
_entity_poly.pdbx_strand_id
1 'polypeptide(L)' 'MLKSVANQPLEEITMALYKCEVCGMSIGSMTCGSCDKELDHGSITTDAGEQVQVSKCPDGHGMINSPMCCGQDMSRSD' A
#
# COMPACT_ATOMS: atom_id res chain seq x y z
N MET A 1 -39.13 -4.59 7.58
CA MET A 1 -37.86 -5.06 8.18
C MET A 1 -36.74 -4.13 7.73
N LEU A 2 -36.85 -2.85 8.09
CA LEU A 2 -35.77 -1.88 7.86
C LEU A 2 -34.81 -2.08 9.04
N LYS A 3 -33.72 -2.81 8.82
CA LYS A 3 -32.65 -2.81 9.82
C LYS A 3 -31.92 -1.48 9.69
N SER A 4 -32.26 -0.58 10.60
CA SER A 4 -31.41 0.53 11.00
C SER A 4 -30.00 0.00 11.29
N VAL A 5 -29.02 0.35 10.46
CA VAL A 5 -27.62 0.34 10.88
C VAL A 5 -27.28 1.78 11.24
N ALA A 6 -27.71 2.17 12.44
CA ALA A 6 -27.12 3.31 13.12
C ALA A 6 -25.82 2.81 13.78
N ASN A 7 -24.76 3.60 13.61
CA ASN A 7 -23.55 3.57 14.43
C ASN A 7 -22.51 2.47 14.14
N GLN A 8 -21.92 2.52 12.94
CA GLN A 8 -20.53 2.05 12.77
C GLN A 8 -19.62 3.28 12.86
N PRO A 9 -18.64 3.35 13.77
CA PRO A 9 -17.64 4.41 13.75
C PRO A 9 -16.91 4.36 12.40
N LEU A 10 -16.91 5.49 11.71
CA LEU A 10 -16.21 5.72 10.44
C LEU A 10 -14.69 5.83 10.70
N GLU A 11 -14.08 4.80 11.27
CA GLU A 11 -12.63 4.69 11.51
C GLU A 11 -12.08 3.39 10.91
N GLU A 12 -12.48 3.09 9.68
CA GLU A 12 -11.55 2.51 8.70
C GLU A 12 -11.57 3.42 7.47
N ILE A 13 -10.99 4.60 7.61
CA ILE A 13 -10.43 5.25 6.44
C ILE A 13 -9.18 4.44 6.14
N THR A 14 -9.29 3.44 5.26
CA THR A 14 -8.12 2.86 4.60
C THR A 14 -7.42 4.03 3.91
N MET A 15 -6.44 4.63 4.57
CA MET A 15 -5.63 5.67 3.96
C MET A 15 -5.02 5.06 2.72
N ALA A 16 -5.13 5.76 1.59
CA ALA A 16 -4.49 5.31 0.36
C ALA A 16 -3.02 5.03 0.69
N LEU A 17 -2.62 3.77 0.68
CA LEU A 17 -1.24 3.36 0.93
C LEU A 17 -0.33 3.87 -0.18
N TYR A 18 -0.86 3.97 -1.40
CA TYR A 18 -0.18 4.57 -2.54
C TYR A 18 -1.14 5.46 -3.33
N LYS A 19 -0.63 6.58 -3.85
CA LYS A 19 -1.39 7.47 -4.74
C LYS A 19 -0.57 7.87 -5.97
N CYS A 20 -1.21 7.84 -7.13
CA CYS A 20 -0.63 8.37 -8.36
C CYS A 20 -0.95 9.87 -8.46
N GLU A 21 0.08 10.70 -8.51
CA GLU A 21 -0.07 12.17 -8.62
C GLU A 21 -0.54 12.63 -10.00
N VAL A 22 -0.48 11.77 -11.03
CA VAL A 22 -0.90 12.13 -12.40
C VAL A 22 -2.39 11.91 -12.62
N CYS A 23 -2.91 10.73 -12.26
CA CYS A 23 -4.31 10.35 -12.55
C CYS A 23 -5.19 10.25 -11.30
N GLY A 24 -4.62 10.37 -10.09
CA GLY A 24 -5.34 10.27 -8.84
C GLY A 24 -5.72 8.84 -8.41
N MET A 25 -5.29 7.81 -9.15
CA MET A 25 -5.49 6.41 -8.76
C MET A 25 -4.84 6.14 -7.40
N SER A 26 -5.54 5.45 -6.51
CA SER A 26 -5.05 5.06 -5.20
C SER A 26 -5.17 3.56 -4.96
N ILE A 27 -4.26 3.03 -4.14
CA ILE A 27 -4.28 1.65 -3.64
C ILE A 27 -4.49 1.71 -2.14
N GLY A 28 -5.54 1.06 -1.64
CA GLY A 28 -5.92 1.10 -0.22
C GLY A 28 -5.09 0.17 0.65
N SER A 29 -5.01 -1.12 0.30
CA SER A 29 -4.25 -2.13 1.07
C SER A 29 -3.49 -3.06 0.13
N MET A 30 -2.41 -3.65 0.63
CA MET A 30 -1.62 -4.63 -0.12
C MET A 30 -1.15 -5.75 0.83
N THR A 31 -1.50 -6.99 0.51
CA THR A 31 -1.26 -8.15 1.37
C THR A 31 -0.34 -9.18 0.72
N CYS A 32 0.36 -9.95 1.56
CA CYS A 32 1.17 -11.08 1.12
C CYS A 32 0.26 -12.25 0.73
N GLY A 33 0.37 -12.75 -0.51
CA GLY A 33 -0.42 -13.92 -0.94
C GLY A 33 -0.10 -15.24 -0.22
N SER A 34 1.00 -15.31 0.54
CA SER A 34 1.39 -16.52 1.29
C SER A 34 0.82 -16.56 2.71
N CYS A 35 0.66 -15.41 3.36
CA CYS A 35 0.22 -15.34 4.77
C CYS A 35 -0.91 -14.34 5.05
N ASP A 36 -1.45 -13.72 4.00
CA ASP A 36 -2.55 -12.75 4.00
C ASP A 36 -2.35 -11.48 4.87
N LYS A 37 -1.18 -11.33 5.50
CA LYS A 37 -0.81 -10.11 6.25
C LYS A 37 -0.56 -8.95 5.32
N GLU A 38 -0.89 -7.74 5.79
CA GLU A 38 -0.50 -6.50 5.13
C GLU A 38 1.03 -6.38 5.03
N LEU A 39 1.49 -5.80 3.93
CA LEU A 39 2.92 -5.59 3.68
C LEU A 39 3.38 -4.29 4.33
N ASP A 40 4.49 -4.36 5.07
CA ASP A 40 5.14 -3.20 5.67
C ASP A 40 5.82 -2.35 4.60
N HIS A 41 5.66 -1.04 4.67
CA HIS A 41 6.38 -0.11 3.79
C HIS A 41 7.83 0.07 4.24
N GLY A 42 8.75 0.20 3.30
CA GLY A 42 10.15 0.49 3.56
C GLY A 42 10.89 0.91 2.31
N SER A 43 12.20 1.07 2.41
CA SER A 43 13.07 1.43 1.29
C SER A 43 14.29 0.53 1.25
N ILE A 44 14.77 0.21 0.05
CA ILE A 44 16.08 -0.42 -0.16
C ILE A 44 17.00 0.53 -0.91
N THR A 45 18.30 0.39 -0.70
CA THR A 45 19.31 1.05 -1.52
C THR A 45 19.87 0.03 -2.51
N THR A 46 19.80 0.33 -3.80
CA THR A 46 20.38 -0.54 -4.84
C THR A 46 21.90 -0.45 -4.83
N ASP A 47 22.58 -1.37 -5.53
CA ASP A 47 24.03 -1.34 -5.69
C ASP A 47 24.52 -0.06 -6.41
N ALA A 48 23.64 0.59 -7.19
CA ALA A 48 23.90 1.87 -7.83
C ALA A 48 23.71 3.08 -6.87
N GLY A 49 23.30 2.84 -5.62
CA GLY A 49 23.05 3.88 -4.62
C GLY A 49 21.65 4.51 -4.71
N GLU A 50 20.77 4.01 -5.57
CA GLU A 50 19.40 4.52 -5.72
C GLU A 50 18.50 3.99 -4.59
N GLN A 51 17.65 4.87 -4.04
CA GLN A 51 16.64 4.48 -3.06
C GLN A 51 15.36 4.08 -3.77
N VAL A 52 14.88 2.86 -3.50
CA VAL A 52 13.67 2.30 -4.08
C VAL A 52 12.68 1.97 -2.96
N GLN A 53 11.44 2.43 -3.10
CA GLN A 53 10.36 2.20 -2.14
C GLN A 53 9.78 0.79 -2.32
N VAL A 54 9.71 0.01 -1.24
CA VAL A 54 9.26 -1.38 -1.27
C VAL A 54 8.14 -1.64 -0.26
N SER A 55 7.35 -2.66 -0.53
CA SER A 55 6.43 -3.27 0.43
C SER A 55 6.89 -4.68 0.76
N LYS A 56 7.20 -4.93 2.04
CA LYS A 56 7.84 -6.15 2.54
C LYS A 56 6.86 -6.96 3.39
N CYS A 57 6.89 -8.28 3.22
CA CYS A 57 6.13 -9.17 4.10
C CYS A 57 6.77 -9.18 5.50
N PRO A 58 5.99 -8.95 6.58
CA PRO A 58 6.51 -8.96 7.96
C PRO A 58 7.10 -10.33 8.35
N ASP A 59 6.61 -11.41 7.75
CA ASP A 59 7.09 -12.78 8.02
C ASP A 59 8.28 -13.19 7.11
N GLY A 60 8.75 -12.29 6.22
CA GLY A 60 9.94 -12.53 5.41
C GLY A 60 9.73 -13.38 4.14
N HIS A 61 8.49 -13.58 3.68
CA HIS A 61 8.21 -14.30 2.43
C HIS A 61 8.72 -13.57 1.17
N GLY A 62 8.99 -12.28 1.26
CA GLY A 62 9.50 -11.47 0.15
C GLY A 62 9.17 -9.99 0.28
N MET A 63 9.47 -9.25 -0.78
CA MET A 63 9.13 -7.84 -0.93
C MET A 63 8.82 -7.55 -2.40
N ILE A 64 8.01 -6.53 -2.65
CA ILE A 64 7.73 -6.01 -3.98
C ILE A 64 8.13 -4.53 -4.04
N ASN A 65 8.52 -4.06 -5.23
CA ASN A 65 8.66 -2.62 -5.47
C ASN A 65 7.29 -1.94 -5.35
N SER A 66 7.29 -0.63 -5.13
CA SER A 66 6.09 0.20 -5.16
C SER A 66 5.35 0.03 -6.50
N PRO A 67 4.01 0.03 -6.51
CA PRO A 67 3.24 -0.07 -7.75
C PRO A 67 3.57 1.08 -8.70
N MET A 68 3.65 0.80 -10.00
CA MET A 68 3.80 1.83 -11.01
C MET A 68 2.45 2.25 -11.61
N CYS A 69 2.24 3.56 -11.77
CA CYS A 69 1.07 4.12 -12.44
C CYS A 69 1.49 5.35 -13.27
N CYS A 70 0.99 5.48 -14.50
CA CYS A 70 1.39 6.55 -15.43
C CYS A 70 2.92 6.60 -15.72
N GLY A 71 3.59 5.44 -15.65
CA GLY A 71 5.03 5.32 -15.98
C GLY A 71 5.98 5.76 -14.87
N GLN A 72 5.47 5.97 -13.65
CA GLN A 72 6.26 6.33 -12.48
C GLN A 72 5.84 5.46 -11.29
N ASP A 73 6.77 5.23 -10.36
CA ASP A 73 6.45 4.63 -9.08
C ASP A 73 5.45 5.52 -8.34
N MET A 74 4.45 4.89 -7.73
CA MET A 74 3.52 5.58 -6.85
C MET A 74 4.20 5.86 -5.53
N SER A 75 3.94 7.04 -4.96
CA SER A 75 4.42 7.41 -3.63
C SER A 75 3.40 7.03 -2.57
N ARG A 76 3.88 6.74 -1.36
CA ARG A 76 3.02 6.59 -0.19
C ARG A 76 2.40 7.94 0.17
N SER A 77 1.07 7.98 0.29
CA SER A 77 0.37 9.11 0.89
C SER A 77 0.28 8.89 2.38
N ASP A 78 1.23 9.46 3.13
CA ASP A 78 1.12 9.60 4.59
C ASP A 78 -0.08 10.48 4.99
#